data_AF-A0A948IPK9-F1
#
_entry.id   AF-A0A948IPK9-F1
#
_cell.length_a   1.000
_cell.length_b   1.000
_cell.length_c   1.000
_cell.angle_alpha   90.00
_cell.angle_beta   90.00
_cell.angle_gamma   90.00
#
_symmetry.space_group_name_H-M   'P 1'
#
loop_
_entity.id
_entity.type
_entity.pdbx_description
1 polymer ?
#
loop_
_entity_poly.entity_id
_entity_poly.type
_entity_poly.pdbx_seq_one_letter_code
_entity_poly.pdbx_strand_id
1 'polypeptide(L)'
;MTPIRLTLATAAALLIGHGARAAPTASGAIVDAFRTICATDDPTPEATLARAESLGWRRSGPDAPPDFDPKSQRLAPTGAGGLILGAQAETTTTVRVDSCGVSAPVPVHGLAEATEAWLGSQPIFAMRHSASFSAVRIDGALRPAVGLDQDQIQAARRDGRLYSLMVLDDETGATGKGRATLALLRIEPEPGP
;
A
#
# COMPACT_ATOMS: atom_id res chain seq x y z
N MET A 1 -77.25 -1.21 13.91
CA MET A 1 -76.33 -0.79 14.99
C MET A 1 -74.92 -1.04 14.50
N THR A 2 -74.14 0.01 14.34
CA THR A 2 -72.83 0.03 13.68
C THR A 2 -71.72 -0.02 14.75
N PRO A 3 -70.70 -0.89 14.63
CA PRO A 3 -69.45 -0.67 15.34
C PRO A 3 -68.31 -0.30 14.36
N ILE A 4 -67.97 0.99 14.45
CA ILE A 4 -66.63 1.62 14.48
C ILE A 4 -65.47 0.80 13.89
N ARG A 5 -64.92 1.32 12.78
CA ARG A 5 -63.61 0.97 12.23
C ARG A 5 -62.49 1.53 13.11
N LEU A 6 -61.63 0.67 13.65
CA LEU A 6 -60.29 1.06 14.11
C LEU A 6 -59.28 0.78 12.99
N THR A 7 -58.79 1.85 12.38
CA THR A 7 -57.67 1.84 11.44
C THR A 7 -56.38 1.70 12.25
N LEU A 8 -55.77 0.50 12.28
CA LEU A 8 -54.39 0.36 12.72
C LEU A 8 -53.48 0.90 11.60
N ALA A 9 -52.92 2.08 11.84
CA ALA A 9 -51.76 2.56 11.09
C ALA A 9 -50.55 1.75 11.53
N THR A 10 -50.17 0.75 10.73
CA THR A 10 -48.89 0.06 10.90
C THR A 10 -47.78 1.04 10.51
N ALA A 11 -47.19 1.66 11.52
CA ALA A 11 -45.97 2.44 11.37
C ALA A 11 -44.87 1.54 10.79
N ALA A 12 -44.54 1.76 9.53
CA ALA A 12 -43.31 1.26 8.94
C ALA A 12 -42.14 1.93 9.67
N ALA A 13 -41.56 1.23 10.64
CA ALA A 13 -40.29 1.62 11.23
C ALA A 13 -39.23 1.52 10.13
N LEU A 14 -38.80 2.67 9.61
CA LEU A 14 -37.55 2.81 8.88
C LEU A 14 -36.44 2.33 9.82
N LEU A 15 -35.99 1.09 9.62
CA LEU A 15 -34.67 0.65 10.06
C LEU A 15 -33.66 1.46 9.24
N ILE A 16 -33.21 2.58 9.81
CA ILE A 16 -31.98 3.23 9.41
C ILE A 16 -30.88 2.26 9.82
N GLY A 17 -30.62 1.30 8.93
CA GLY A 17 -29.45 0.44 8.99
C GLY A 17 -28.23 1.35 8.99
N HIS A 18 -27.66 1.56 10.17
CA HIS A 18 -26.30 2.03 10.31
C HIS A 18 -25.48 0.97 9.59
N GLY A 19 -25.10 1.24 8.34
CA GLY A 19 -24.25 0.36 7.57
C GLY A 19 -23.01 0.08 8.41
N ALA A 20 -22.94 -1.14 8.94
CA ALA A 20 -21.73 -1.64 9.55
C ALA A 20 -20.70 -1.64 8.42
N ARG A 21 -19.92 -0.56 8.32
CA ARG A 21 -18.74 -0.52 7.48
C ARG A 21 -17.91 -1.71 7.93
N ALA A 22 -17.81 -2.72 7.07
CA ALA A 22 -16.89 -3.82 7.30
C ALA A 22 -15.54 -3.20 7.63
N ALA A 23 -14.94 -3.61 8.74
CA ALA A 23 -13.60 -3.18 9.07
C ALA A 23 -12.70 -3.52 7.86
N PRO A 24 -11.81 -2.60 7.45
CA PRO A 24 -10.91 -2.88 6.34
C PRO A 24 -10.13 -4.18 6.64
N THR A 25 -10.03 -5.06 5.64
CA THR A 25 -9.19 -6.26 5.76
C THR A 25 -7.74 -5.82 6.01
N ALA A 26 -6.92 -6.68 6.62
CA ALA A 26 -5.50 -6.38 6.82
C ALA A 26 -4.79 -6.06 5.49
N SER A 27 -5.14 -6.77 4.41
CA SER A 27 -4.65 -6.47 3.05
C SER A 27 -5.11 -5.09 2.56
N GLY A 28 -6.38 -4.74 2.79
CA GLY A 28 -6.91 -3.41 2.45
C GLY A 28 -6.21 -2.29 3.22
N ALA A 29 -5.93 -2.48 4.51
CA ALA A 29 -5.21 -1.50 5.32
C ALA A 29 -3.77 -1.25 4.82
N ILE A 30 -3.06 -2.30 4.39
CA ILE A 30 -1.73 -2.17 3.77
C ILE A 30 -1.82 -1.39 2.46
N VAL A 31 -2.74 -1.77 1.58
CA VAL A 31 -2.92 -1.11 0.27
C VAL A 31 -3.31 0.35 0.44
N ASP A 32 -4.23 0.68 1.35
CA ASP A 32 -4.68 2.05 1.61
C ASP A 32 -3.55 2.92 2.19
N ALA A 33 -2.79 2.39 3.15
CA ALA A 33 -1.62 3.08 3.69
C ALA A 33 -0.56 3.32 2.60
N PHE A 34 -0.26 2.31 1.80
CA PHE A 34 0.69 2.40 0.70
C PHE A 34 0.26 3.45 -0.34
N ARG A 35 -1.02 3.45 -0.73
CA ARG A 35 -1.58 4.43 -1.66
C ARG A 35 -1.44 5.86 -1.16
N THR A 36 -1.70 6.05 0.13
CA THR A 36 -1.71 7.36 0.76
C THR A 36 -0.29 7.91 0.96
N ILE A 37 0.68 7.03 1.22
CA ILE A 37 2.02 7.43 1.65
C ILE A 37 3.07 7.27 0.54
N CYS A 38 3.11 6.10 -0.11
CA CYS A 38 4.11 5.74 -1.12
C CYS A 38 3.71 6.10 -2.55
N ALA A 39 2.43 5.94 -2.92
CA ALA A 39 1.97 6.03 -4.30
C ALA A 39 1.70 7.48 -4.79
N THR A 40 2.47 8.45 -4.30
CA THR A 40 2.23 9.89 -4.52
C THR A 40 3.22 10.53 -5.49
N ASP A 41 2.94 11.76 -5.91
CA ASP A 41 3.73 12.56 -6.87
C ASP A 41 5.20 12.75 -6.48
N ASP A 42 5.49 12.84 -5.19
CA ASP A 42 6.85 12.88 -4.63
C ASP A 42 7.12 11.61 -3.82
N PRO A 43 7.79 10.61 -4.43
CA PRO A 43 8.10 9.32 -3.81
C PRO A 43 9.49 9.28 -3.17
N THR A 44 10.16 10.43 -2.95
CA THR A 44 11.47 10.43 -2.27
C THR A 44 11.34 9.89 -0.84
N PRO A 45 12.36 9.22 -0.28
CA PRO A 45 12.30 8.73 1.09
C PRO A 45 11.99 9.83 2.11
N GLU A 46 12.57 11.00 1.95
CA GLU A 46 12.38 12.15 2.85
C GLU A 46 10.93 12.64 2.81
N ALA A 47 10.36 12.86 1.62
CA ALA A 47 8.98 13.30 1.47
C ALA A 47 7.98 12.26 1.97
N THR A 48 8.29 10.98 1.73
CA THR A 48 7.50 9.84 2.21
C THR A 48 7.43 9.80 3.73
N LEU A 49 8.58 9.88 4.41
CA LEU A 49 8.63 9.85 5.87
C LEU A 49 7.96 11.08 6.48
N ALA A 50 8.16 12.26 5.88
CA ALA A 50 7.48 13.49 6.31
C ALA A 50 5.96 13.38 6.16
N ARG A 51 5.47 12.78 5.07
CA ARG A 51 4.03 12.53 4.84
C ARG A 51 3.46 11.54 5.84
N ALA A 52 4.18 10.48 6.17
CA ALA A 52 3.74 9.53 7.18
C ALA A 52 3.59 10.21 8.55
N GLU A 53 4.55 11.05 8.93
CA GLU A 53 4.50 11.81 10.18
C GLU A 53 3.33 12.79 10.23
N SER A 54 3.05 13.49 9.12
CA SER A 54 1.88 14.39 9.06
C SER A 54 0.55 13.65 9.18
N LEU A 55 0.53 12.35 8.86
CA LEU A 55 -0.60 11.43 9.04
C LEU A 55 -0.60 10.74 10.41
N GLY A 56 0.28 11.13 11.33
CA GLY A 56 0.35 10.61 12.70
C GLY A 56 1.15 9.32 12.87
N TRP A 57 1.90 8.89 11.85
CA TRP A 57 2.85 7.79 12.01
C TRP A 57 4.03 8.22 12.88
N ARG A 58 4.52 7.30 13.70
CA ARG A 58 5.43 7.59 14.80
C ARG A 58 6.86 7.13 14.48
N ARG A 59 7.84 7.85 15.04
CA ARG A 59 9.27 7.48 14.99
C ARG A 59 9.70 6.47 16.04
N SER A 60 8.83 6.14 17.00
CA SER A 60 9.12 5.16 18.05
C SER A 60 7.83 4.74 18.77
N GLY A 61 7.90 3.67 19.54
CA GLY A 61 6.79 3.16 20.32
C GLY A 61 7.09 1.83 20.99
N PRO A 62 6.27 1.40 21.96
CA PRO A 62 6.39 0.08 22.58
C PRO A 62 6.13 -1.07 21.59
N ASP A 63 5.51 -0.75 20.45
CA ASP A 63 5.22 -1.65 19.34
C ASP A 63 6.31 -1.69 18.26
N ALA A 64 7.43 -0.99 18.46
CA ALA A 64 8.59 -1.07 17.56
C ALA A 64 9.21 -2.48 17.59
N PRO A 65 9.50 -3.12 16.44
CA PRO A 65 10.30 -4.34 16.44
C PRO A 65 11.75 -4.05 16.86
N PRO A 66 12.52 -5.09 17.28
CA PRO A 66 13.88 -4.91 17.80
C PRO A 66 14.87 -4.25 16.82
N ASP A 67 14.66 -4.42 15.51
CA ASP A 67 15.46 -3.91 14.41
C ASP A 67 14.87 -2.63 13.78
N PHE A 68 13.90 -1.99 14.46
CA PHE A 68 13.29 -0.77 13.97
C PHE A 68 14.29 0.38 13.85
N ASP A 69 14.39 0.98 12.67
CA ASP A 69 15.26 2.13 12.42
C ASP A 69 14.44 3.43 12.28
N PRO A 70 14.47 4.35 13.27
CA PRO A 70 13.71 5.60 13.21
C PRO A 70 14.19 6.56 12.10
N LYS A 71 15.34 6.31 11.46
CA LYS A 71 15.79 7.13 10.32
C LYS A 71 15.04 6.78 9.04
N SER A 72 14.77 5.51 8.81
CA SER A 72 14.18 4.99 7.58
C SER A 72 12.76 4.44 7.76
N GLN A 73 12.25 4.34 8.99
CA GLN A 73 10.98 3.68 9.27
C GLN A 73 10.02 4.49 10.14
N ARG A 74 8.73 4.27 9.95
CA ARG A 74 7.65 4.82 10.80
C ARG A 74 6.70 3.72 11.24
N LEU A 75 6.24 3.79 12.48
CA LEU A 75 5.19 2.94 13.02
C LEU A 75 3.82 3.56 12.76
N ALA A 76 2.85 2.75 12.40
CA ALA A 76 1.50 3.22 12.23
C ALA A 76 0.93 3.82 13.53
N PRO A 77 -0.10 4.68 13.43
CA PRO A 77 -0.85 5.15 14.59
C PRO A 77 -1.34 3.98 15.44
N THR A 78 -1.45 4.17 16.75
CA THR A 78 -1.95 3.13 17.66
C THR A 78 -3.32 2.62 17.20
N GLY A 79 -3.47 1.29 17.14
CA GLY A 79 -4.70 0.64 16.67
C GLY A 79 -4.77 0.40 15.17
N ALA A 80 -3.82 0.90 14.37
CA ALA A 80 -3.78 0.72 12.91
C ALA A 80 -3.15 -0.62 12.47
N GLY A 81 -3.32 -1.70 13.25
CA GLY A 81 -2.89 -3.05 12.85
C GLY A 81 -1.38 -3.31 12.89
N GLY A 82 -0.60 -2.47 13.58
CA GLY A 82 0.84 -2.68 13.76
C GLY A 82 1.67 -2.55 12.48
N LEU A 83 1.18 -1.76 11.50
CA LEU A 83 1.89 -1.56 10.23
C LEU A 83 3.18 -0.78 10.43
N ILE A 84 4.16 -1.08 9.58
CA ILE A 84 5.45 -0.41 9.53
C ILE A 84 5.64 0.14 8.11
N LEU A 85 6.00 1.41 8.03
CA LEU A 85 6.44 2.04 6.79
C LEU A 85 7.96 2.00 6.78
N GLY A 86 8.55 1.56 5.68
CA GLY A 86 9.96 1.75 5.37
C GLY A 86 10.12 2.63 4.14
N ALA A 87 11.06 3.57 4.17
CA ALA A 87 11.45 4.35 3.02
C ALA A 87 12.96 4.61 3.05
N GLN A 88 13.65 4.25 1.96
CA GLN A 88 15.09 4.36 1.87
C GLN A 88 15.57 4.53 0.44
N ALA A 89 16.73 5.14 0.29
CA ALA A 89 17.46 5.22 -0.96
C ALA A 89 18.73 4.39 -0.88
N GLU A 90 18.95 3.54 -1.87
CA GLU A 90 20.18 2.79 -2.04
C GLU A 90 20.86 3.22 -3.33
N THR A 91 22.09 3.70 -3.23
CA THR A 91 22.91 4.04 -4.39
C THR A 91 23.96 2.95 -4.58
N THR A 92 23.87 2.27 -5.71
CA THR A 92 24.95 1.41 -6.24
C THR A 92 25.86 2.23 -7.17
N THR A 93 26.90 1.62 -7.72
CA THR A 93 27.87 2.29 -8.59
C THR A 93 27.27 2.92 -9.85
N THR A 94 26.10 2.49 -10.30
CA THR A 94 25.48 2.93 -11.57
C THR A 94 24.00 3.27 -11.47
N VAL A 95 23.38 3.02 -10.32
CA VAL A 95 21.92 3.09 -10.16
C VAL A 95 21.58 3.57 -8.76
N ARG A 96 20.65 4.51 -8.68
CA ARG A 96 19.94 4.85 -7.46
C ARG A 96 18.59 4.15 -7.44
N VAL A 97 18.31 3.46 -6.35
CA VAL A 97 17.03 2.81 -6.08
C VAL A 97 16.37 3.51 -4.90
N ASP A 98 15.28 4.22 -5.16
CA ASP A 98 14.41 4.71 -4.11
C ASP A 98 13.32 3.68 -3.86
N SER A 99 13.09 3.37 -2.58
CA SER A 99 12.09 2.41 -2.15
C SER A 99 11.17 2.98 -1.09
N CYS A 100 9.90 2.62 -1.16
CA CYS A 100 8.89 2.88 -0.14
C CYS A 100 8.03 1.64 0.02
N GLY A 101 7.79 1.17 1.23
CA GLY A 101 6.93 0.02 1.44
C GLY A 101 6.19 0.06 2.77
N VAL A 102 5.01 -0.53 2.77
CA VAL A 102 4.21 -0.76 3.98
C VAL A 102 4.22 -2.26 4.25
N SER A 103 4.54 -2.63 5.48
CA SER A 103 4.57 -4.02 5.92
C SER A 103 3.75 -4.26 7.17
N ALA A 104 3.32 -5.51 7.34
CA ALA A 104 2.76 -6.03 8.57
C ALA A 104 3.74 -7.05 9.19
N PRO A 105 3.81 -7.13 10.53
CA PRO A 105 4.71 -8.06 11.24
C PRO A 105 4.23 -9.52 11.22
N VAL A 106 3.18 -9.80 10.44
CA VAL A 106 2.58 -11.12 10.26
C VAL A 106 2.23 -11.30 8.78
N PRO A 107 2.13 -12.55 8.28
CA PRO A 107 1.59 -12.83 6.96
C PRO A 107 0.18 -12.27 6.78
N VAL A 108 -0.14 -11.84 5.55
CA VAL A 108 -1.44 -11.23 5.22
C VAL A 108 -1.96 -11.82 3.92
N HIS A 109 -2.89 -12.76 4.07
CA HIS A 109 -3.59 -13.36 2.94
C HIS A 109 -4.33 -12.31 2.12
N GLY A 110 -4.32 -12.49 0.79
CA GLY A 110 -5.07 -11.63 -0.12
C GLY A 110 -4.38 -10.32 -0.48
N LEU A 111 -3.11 -10.11 -0.13
CA LEU A 111 -2.42 -8.84 -0.42
C LEU A 111 -2.17 -8.66 -1.93
N ALA A 112 -1.84 -9.73 -2.65
CA ALA A 112 -1.67 -9.68 -4.10
C ALA A 112 -3.00 -9.35 -4.80
N GLU A 113 -4.09 -9.99 -4.38
CA GLU A 113 -5.44 -9.79 -4.88
C GLU A 113 -5.98 -8.39 -4.57
N ALA A 114 -5.71 -7.87 -3.37
CA ALA A 114 -6.04 -6.49 -3.02
C ALA A 114 -5.25 -5.47 -3.86
N THR A 115 -3.98 -5.77 -4.14
CA THR A 115 -3.13 -4.92 -5.01
C THR A 115 -3.59 -4.97 -6.46
N GLU A 116 -3.96 -6.15 -6.97
CA GLU A 116 -4.57 -6.34 -8.29
C GLU A 116 -5.88 -5.54 -8.41
N ALA A 117 -6.77 -5.63 -7.41
CA ALA A 117 -8.03 -4.90 -7.39
C ALA A 117 -7.82 -3.38 -7.38
N TRP A 118 -6.77 -2.90 -6.71
CA TRP A 118 -6.41 -1.49 -6.73
C TRP A 118 -5.82 -1.04 -8.07
N LEU A 119 -4.81 -1.76 -8.57
CA LEU A 119 -4.05 -1.35 -9.75
C LEU A 119 -4.77 -1.65 -11.07
N GLY A 120 -5.69 -2.63 -11.07
CA GLY A 120 -6.44 -3.07 -12.25
C GLY A 120 -5.60 -3.91 -13.22
N SER A 121 -4.57 -4.60 -12.73
CA SER A 121 -3.69 -5.45 -13.53
C SER A 121 -3.31 -6.72 -12.79
N GLN A 122 -3.22 -7.83 -13.51
CA GLN A 122 -2.76 -9.10 -12.95
C GLN A 122 -1.29 -9.03 -12.55
N PRO A 123 -0.89 -9.65 -11.42
CA PRO A 123 0.50 -9.76 -11.04
C PRO A 123 1.28 -10.73 -11.93
N ILE A 124 2.58 -10.52 -12.01
CA ILE A 124 3.55 -11.53 -12.42
C ILE A 124 4.07 -12.21 -11.17
N PHE A 125 3.77 -13.49 -10.99
CA PHE A 125 4.28 -14.28 -9.87
C PHE A 125 5.71 -14.73 -10.15
N ALA A 126 6.65 -14.31 -9.29
CA ALA A 126 8.03 -14.78 -9.35
C ALA A 126 8.23 -16.05 -8.50
N MET A 127 7.49 -16.16 -7.38
CA MET A 127 7.49 -17.30 -6.48
C MET A 127 6.10 -17.47 -5.85
N ARG A 128 5.88 -18.56 -5.10
CA ARG A 128 4.59 -18.89 -4.45
C ARG A 128 4.02 -17.74 -3.61
N HIS A 129 4.86 -16.94 -2.98
CA HIS A 129 4.46 -15.86 -2.09
C HIS A 129 5.00 -14.48 -2.51
N SER A 130 5.34 -14.33 -3.80
CA SER A 130 5.78 -13.06 -4.35
C SER A 130 5.09 -12.73 -5.67
N ALA A 131 4.62 -11.50 -5.75
CA ALA A 131 3.95 -10.96 -6.93
C ALA A 131 4.55 -9.60 -7.26
N SER A 132 4.77 -9.35 -8.56
CA SER A 132 5.25 -8.07 -9.06
C SER A 132 4.24 -7.46 -10.01
N PHE A 133 4.06 -6.14 -9.93
CA PHE A 133 3.27 -5.37 -10.87
C PHE A 133 4.13 -4.27 -11.48
N SER A 134 3.95 -4.01 -12.77
CA SER A 134 4.57 -2.86 -13.43
C SER A 134 3.56 -1.72 -13.51
N ALA A 135 3.96 -0.54 -13.06
CA ALA A 135 3.12 0.65 -13.09
C ALA A 135 3.90 1.84 -13.64
N VAL A 136 3.17 2.78 -14.25
CA VAL A 136 3.69 4.08 -14.67
C VAL A 136 3.00 5.19 -13.89
N ARG A 137 3.74 6.26 -13.58
CA ARG A 137 3.14 7.46 -12.99
C ARG A 137 2.64 8.41 -14.08
N ILE A 138 1.35 8.73 -14.01
CA ILE A 138 0.64 9.64 -14.92
C ILE A 138 -0.24 10.56 -14.07
N ASP A 139 -0.07 11.87 -14.23
CA ASP A 139 -0.80 12.89 -13.47
C ASP A 139 -0.77 12.64 -11.95
N GLY A 140 0.41 12.30 -11.44
CA GLY A 140 0.62 12.03 -10.02
C GLY A 140 0.22 10.63 -9.53
N ALA A 141 -0.68 9.94 -10.25
CA ALA A 141 -1.17 8.63 -9.88
C ALA A 141 -0.39 7.47 -10.54
N LEU A 142 -0.27 6.36 -9.83
CA LEU A 142 0.19 5.10 -10.44
C LEU A 142 -0.94 4.49 -11.27
N ARG A 143 -0.60 4.10 -12.50
CA ARG A 143 -1.45 3.39 -13.45
C ARG A 143 -0.76 2.09 -13.87
N PRO A 144 -1.50 1.02 -14.16
CA PRO A 144 -0.88 -0.21 -14.62
C PRO A 144 -0.16 0.04 -15.95
N ALA A 145 1.01 -0.56 -16.13
CA ALA A 145 1.76 -0.49 -17.39
C ALA A 145 1.18 -1.44 -18.46
N VAL A 146 0.14 -2.21 -18.12
CA VAL A 146 -0.53 -3.12 -19.05
C VAL A 146 -1.15 -2.34 -20.20
N GLY A 147 -0.89 -2.77 -21.44
CA GLY A 147 -1.37 -2.10 -22.65
C GLY A 147 -0.47 -0.96 -23.15
N LEU A 148 0.63 -0.64 -22.46
CA LEU A 148 1.68 0.20 -23.02
C LEU A 148 2.54 -0.61 -23.99
N ASP A 149 2.93 0.01 -25.10
CA ASP A 149 3.93 -0.56 -26.00
C ASP A 149 5.36 -0.39 -25.44
N GLN A 150 6.32 -1.02 -26.12
CA GLN A 150 7.72 -1.00 -25.69
C GLN A 150 8.31 0.42 -25.70
N ASP A 151 7.93 1.27 -26.65
CA ASP A 151 8.44 2.64 -26.76
C ASP A 151 7.91 3.51 -25.62
N GLN A 152 6.64 3.34 -25.24
CA GLN A 152 6.00 3.98 -24.10
C GLN A 152 6.64 3.54 -22.77
N ILE A 153 6.96 2.25 -22.61
CA ILE A 153 7.65 1.73 -21.43
C ILE A 153 9.07 2.32 -21.34
N GLN A 154 9.82 2.36 -22.45
CA GLN A 154 11.16 2.95 -22.45
C GLN A 154 11.12 4.47 -22.21
N ALA A 155 10.11 5.17 -22.74
CA ALA A 155 9.89 6.58 -22.45
C ALA A 155 9.62 6.80 -20.95
N ALA A 156 8.66 6.06 -20.37
CA ALA A 156 8.38 6.13 -18.93
C ALA A 156 9.61 5.81 -18.08
N ARG A 157 10.44 4.86 -18.50
CA ARG A 157 11.71 4.55 -17.82
C ARG A 157 12.69 5.71 -17.86
N ARG A 158 12.92 6.32 -19.03
CA ARG A 158 13.83 7.47 -19.17
C ARG A 158 13.36 8.66 -18.35
N ASP A 159 12.05 8.85 -18.24
CA ASP A 159 11.46 9.94 -17.47
C ASP A 159 11.39 9.65 -15.96
N GLY A 160 11.90 8.50 -15.49
CA GLY A 160 11.82 8.10 -14.08
C GLY A 160 10.39 7.80 -13.59
N ARG A 161 9.47 7.54 -14.52
CA ARG A 161 8.04 7.31 -14.27
C ARG A 161 7.64 5.84 -14.24
N LEU A 162 8.55 4.91 -14.54
CA LEU A 162 8.32 3.46 -14.45
C LEU A 162 8.64 2.95 -13.04
N TYR A 163 7.71 2.20 -12.46
CA TYR A 163 7.82 1.64 -11.12
C TYR A 163 7.53 0.14 -11.12
N SER A 164 8.22 -0.58 -10.23
CA SER A 164 7.90 -1.96 -9.87
C SER A 164 7.23 -1.96 -8.51
N LEU A 165 6.03 -2.54 -8.41
CA LEU A 165 5.38 -2.81 -7.14
C LEU A 165 5.62 -4.27 -6.79
N MET A 166 6.17 -4.54 -5.62
CA MET A 166 6.45 -5.89 -5.14
C MET A 166 5.58 -6.19 -3.94
N VAL A 167 4.84 -7.29 -4.04
CA VAL A 167 4.13 -7.93 -2.93
C VAL A 167 4.98 -9.11 -2.49
N LEU A 168 5.32 -9.14 -1.20
CA LEU A 168 6.01 -10.25 -0.55
C LEU A 168 5.17 -10.67 0.65
N ASP A 169 4.73 -11.92 0.67
CA ASP A 169 4.05 -12.54 1.82
C ASP A 169 4.94 -13.66 2.35
N ASP A 170 6.03 -13.28 3.01
CA ASP A 170 7.00 -14.26 3.50
C ASP A 170 6.39 -14.97 4.72
N GLU A 171 5.93 -16.22 4.57
CA GLU A 171 5.36 -16.98 5.69
C GLU A 171 6.43 -17.42 6.71
N THR A 172 7.71 -17.42 6.32
CA THR A 172 8.80 -17.99 7.12
C THR A 172 9.84 -17.00 7.62
N GLY A 173 10.06 -15.87 6.95
CA GLY A 173 11.03 -14.84 7.35
C GLY A 173 12.49 -15.32 7.37
N ALA A 174 13.45 -14.46 6.97
CA ALA A 174 14.86 -14.67 7.36
C ALA A 174 15.06 -14.74 8.89
N THR A 175 14.05 -14.30 9.66
CA THR A 175 14.01 -14.24 11.12
C THR A 175 13.04 -15.26 11.74
N GLY A 176 12.43 -16.17 10.98
CA GLY A 176 11.44 -17.13 11.50
C GLY A 176 10.06 -16.52 11.78
N LYS A 177 9.86 -15.23 11.46
CA LYS A 177 8.61 -14.50 11.64
C LYS A 177 8.16 -14.00 10.28
N GLY A 178 7.04 -14.50 9.81
CA GLY A 178 6.53 -14.11 8.51
C GLY A 178 6.12 -12.63 8.45
N ARG A 179 6.15 -12.03 7.26
CA ARG A 179 5.80 -10.62 7.01
C ARG A 179 5.10 -10.45 5.66
N ALA A 180 4.11 -9.58 5.62
CA ALA A 180 3.54 -9.10 4.37
C ALA A 180 4.10 -7.71 4.05
N THR A 181 4.53 -7.47 2.82
CA THR A 181 5.08 -6.18 2.36
C THR A 181 4.51 -5.84 1.00
N LEU A 182 4.05 -4.60 0.84
CA LEU A 182 3.83 -3.96 -0.45
C LEU A 182 4.85 -2.83 -0.61
N ALA A 183 5.73 -2.93 -1.60
CA ALA A 183 6.81 -1.99 -1.85
C ALA A 183 6.76 -1.40 -3.26
N LEU A 184 7.10 -0.13 -3.38
CA LEU A 184 7.34 0.62 -4.60
C LEU A 184 8.85 0.73 -4.81
N LEU A 185 9.33 0.38 -6.00
CA LEU A 185 10.71 0.58 -6.40
C LEU A 185 10.76 1.53 -7.60
N ARG A 186 11.57 2.58 -7.47
CA ARG A 186 11.96 3.47 -8.57
C ARG A 186 13.43 3.26 -8.89
N ILE A 187 13.73 2.93 -10.14
CA ILE A 187 15.10 2.77 -10.63
C ILE A 187 15.43 4.01 -11.45
N GLU A 188 16.31 4.86 -10.92
CA GLU A 188 16.82 6.01 -11.64
C GLU A 188 18.17 5.67 -12.30
N PRO A 189 18.38 5.99 -13.58
CA PRO A 189 19.73 6.08 -14.14
C PRO A 189 20.52 7.12 -13.33
N GLU A 190 21.82 6.90 -13.13
CA GLU A 190 22.67 7.91 -12.48
C GLU A 190 22.49 9.29 -13.17
N PRO A 191 22.39 10.40 -12.43
CA PRO A 191 22.55 11.71 -13.04
C PRO A 191 23.91 11.73 -13.74
N GLY A 192 23.89 11.85 -15.07
CA GLY A 192 25.11 11.93 -15.86
C GLY A 192 26.00 13.11 -15.41
N PRO A 193 27.30 13.06 -15.70
CA PRO A 193 28.22 14.16 -15.40
C PRO A 193 27.81 15.48 -16.07
#